data_AF-A0A1R0LEZ0-F1
#
_entry.id   AF-A0A1R0LEZ0-F1
#
_cell.length_a   1.000
_cell.length_b   1.000
_cell.length_c   1.000
_cell.angle_alpha   90.00
_cell.angle_beta   90.00
_cell.angle_gamma   90.00
#
_symmetry.space_group_name_H-M   'P 1'
#
loop_
_entity.id
_entity.type
_entity.pdbx_description
1 polymer ?
#
loop_
_entity_poly.entity_id
_entity_poly.type
_entity_poly.pdbx_seq_one_letter_code
_entity_poly.pdbx_strand_id
1 'polypeptide(L)'
;MAQRRTTLTTRALTGASAVVLTAGAALLPSAGSATAAPATTAPKPDATQAASTAALVARLGNRAAGSYYDAAAHRFVVNITDSSAADQVRGSGAAPRTVRYSTTQLRAALGTLTQRARIAGTAWSIDPRQDKVVVTVDPTVTGAKRTQLNTVVHSLGDKVVVRRAATAFKPYIAGGDAIWGSSVRCSLGFNVSANGTPAFLTAGHCGNASSTWSDSQGGGEVAQTVDSRFPGTDYALVRYDDANSDHASVVDLHNGSSQQITHAADAYVGESVQRSGSTSGLHGGSVTGLDATVNYQEGSVSGLIDTNVCAEPGDSGGALFDGDAAIGLASGGSGDCTSGGETFFQPVPAALNAEGATLS
;
A
#
# COMPACT_ATOMS: atom_id res chain seq x y z
N MET A 1 60.23 35.96 -27.56
CA MET A 1 60.67 37.21 -26.90
C MET A 1 59.59 37.59 -25.89
N ALA A 2 59.79 37.87 -24.61
CA ALA A 2 60.96 37.89 -23.76
C ALA A 2 60.44 37.72 -22.31
N GLN A 3 61.22 37.06 -21.46
CA GLN A 3 61.04 37.02 -20.01
C GLN A 3 61.07 38.43 -19.41
N ARG A 4 60.34 38.65 -18.32
CA ARG A 4 60.82 39.51 -17.22
C ARG A 4 60.28 39.01 -15.87
N ARG A 5 61.21 38.49 -15.07
CA ARG A 5 61.13 38.32 -13.62
C ARG A 5 61.56 39.63 -12.94
N THR A 6 60.95 39.97 -11.81
CA THR A 6 61.56 40.66 -10.64
C THR A 6 60.52 40.62 -9.49
N THR A 7 60.62 39.73 -8.49
CA THR A 7 61.29 39.87 -7.17
C THR A 7 60.89 41.15 -6.41
N LEU A 8 60.02 41.06 -5.38
CA LEU A 8 60.27 40.81 -3.94
C LEU A 8 60.91 41.99 -3.19
N THR A 9 60.26 42.44 -2.09
CA THR A 9 60.79 42.52 -0.70
C THR A 9 59.87 43.35 0.20
N THR A 10 59.15 42.72 1.14
CA THR A 10 59.40 42.60 2.61
C THR A 10 59.30 43.89 3.43
N ARG A 11 58.36 43.89 4.39
CA ARG A 11 58.63 44.36 5.76
C ARG A 11 58.13 43.34 6.77
N ALA A 12 59.10 42.78 7.48
CA ALA A 12 58.97 41.97 8.67
C ALA A 12 58.70 42.86 9.90
N LEU A 13 58.17 42.26 10.97
CA LEU A 13 58.50 42.52 12.37
C LEU A 13 58.03 41.28 13.15
N THR A 14 58.94 40.33 13.42
CA THR A 14 59.73 40.14 14.66
C THR A 14 58.95 39.47 15.79
N GLY A 15 59.44 38.29 16.22
CA GLY A 15 59.02 37.65 17.46
C GLY A 15 59.50 36.21 17.61
N ALA A 16 60.80 36.03 17.88
CA ALA A 16 61.47 34.88 18.50
C ALA A 16 60.67 34.31 19.72
N SER A 17 60.71 33.05 20.16
CA SER A 17 61.73 31.99 20.11
C SER A 17 61.17 30.66 20.65
N ALA A 18 61.84 29.57 20.24
CA ALA A 18 62.21 28.36 21.01
C ALA A 18 61.14 27.44 21.67
N VAL A 19 60.99 26.28 21.00
CA VAL A 19 60.79 24.90 21.47
C VAL A 19 61.17 24.59 22.93
N VAL A 20 60.28 23.89 23.66
CA VAL A 20 60.59 22.67 24.45
C VAL A 20 59.33 21.78 24.52
N LEU A 21 59.48 20.50 24.18
CA LEU A 21 58.47 19.45 24.40
C LEU A 21 58.28 19.19 25.91
N THR A 22 57.03 19.20 26.36
CA THR A 22 56.61 18.47 27.57
C THR A 22 55.31 17.74 27.28
N ALA A 23 55.35 16.41 27.32
CA ALA A 23 54.16 15.57 27.33
C ALA A 23 53.36 15.86 28.61
N GLY A 24 52.21 16.53 28.46
CA GLY A 24 51.20 16.69 29.50
C GLY A 24 49.91 16.06 29.01
N ALA A 25 49.48 14.99 29.67
CA ALA A 25 48.20 14.36 29.44
C ALA A 25 47.08 15.36 29.82
N ALA A 26 46.52 16.03 28.81
CA ALA A 26 45.30 16.79 28.97
C ALA A 26 44.12 15.82 28.89
N LEU A 27 43.43 15.65 30.03
CA LEU A 27 42.08 15.10 30.10
C LEU A 27 41.16 15.99 29.25
N LEU A 28 40.92 15.59 28.01
CA LEU A 28 39.82 16.13 27.21
C LEU A 28 38.52 15.73 27.91
N PRO A 29 37.56 16.65 28.13
CA PRO A 29 36.22 16.25 28.50
C PRO A 29 35.72 15.34 27.37
N SER A 30 35.40 14.10 27.71
CA SER A 30 34.74 13.16 26.82
C SER A 30 33.50 13.85 26.26
N ALA A 31 33.58 14.29 25.00
CA ALA A 31 32.42 14.59 24.21
C ALA A 31 31.65 13.27 24.13
N GLY A 32 30.70 13.10 25.04
CA GLY A 32 29.76 12.00 24.98
C GLY A 32 29.11 12.10 23.62
N SER A 33 29.43 11.15 22.75
CA SER A 33 28.62 10.88 21.57
C SER A 33 27.20 10.72 22.08
N ALA A 34 26.37 11.73 21.89
CA ALA A 34 24.94 11.58 22.07
C ALA A 34 24.54 10.56 21.00
N THR A 35 24.53 9.29 21.39
CA THR A 35 23.79 8.26 20.68
C THR A 35 22.39 8.83 20.57
N ALA A 36 21.99 9.21 19.36
CA ALA A 36 20.60 9.51 19.08
C ALA A 36 19.80 8.36 19.68
N ALA A 37 18.97 8.66 20.69
CA ALA A 37 18.03 7.67 21.18
C ALA A 37 17.29 7.14 19.95
N PRO A 38 17.08 5.80 19.83
CA PRO A 38 16.25 5.29 18.75
C PRO A 38 14.95 6.08 18.81
N ALA A 39 14.56 6.69 17.69
CA ALA A 39 13.27 7.35 17.60
C ALA A 39 12.25 6.32 18.07
N THR A 40 11.64 6.56 19.23
CA THR A 40 10.55 5.73 19.72
C THR A 40 9.47 5.84 18.66
N THR A 41 9.34 4.80 17.84
CA THR A 41 8.29 4.69 16.84
C THR A 41 7.00 4.90 17.61
N ALA A 42 6.29 6.00 17.32
CA ALA A 42 5.05 6.28 17.99
C ALA A 42 4.10 5.08 17.81
N PRO A 43 3.31 4.70 18.83
CA PRO A 43 2.46 3.52 18.74
C PRO A 43 1.55 3.62 17.50
N LYS A 44 1.61 2.61 16.64
CA LYS A 44 0.61 2.38 15.60
C LYS A 44 -0.73 2.07 16.29
N PRO A 45 -1.88 2.55 15.81
CA PRO A 45 -3.14 2.20 16.44
C PRO A 45 -3.33 0.69 16.32
N ASP A 46 -3.72 0.05 17.41
CA ASP A 46 -4.03 -1.38 17.37
C ASP A 46 -5.26 -1.66 16.49
N ALA A 47 -5.41 -2.89 16.00
CA ALA A 47 -6.52 -3.30 15.15
C ALA A 47 -7.90 -3.06 15.81
N THR A 48 -7.97 -3.10 17.15
CA THR A 48 -9.22 -2.85 17.90
C THR A 48 -9.64 -1.39 17.81
N GLN A 49 -8.70 -0.45 17.87
CA GLN A 49 -8.96 0.98 17.70
C GLN A 49 -9.46 1.29 16.28
N ALA A 50 -8.85 0.68 15.25
CA ALA A 50 -9.29 0.81 13.87
C ALA A 50 -10.73 0.28 13.69
N ALA A 51 -10.99 -0.95 14.14
CA ALA A 51 -12.31 -1.57 14.07
C ALA A 51 -13.38 -0.78 14.84
N SER A 52 -13.06 -0.29 16.05
CA SER A 52 -13.98 0.51 16.85
C SER A 52 -14.32 1.85 16.20
N THR A 53 -13.35 2.48 15.52
CA THR A 53 -13.55 3.71 14.74
C THR A 53 -14.44 3.45 13.53
N ALA A 54 -14.17 2.38 12.77
CA ALA A 54 -15.01 1.98 11.64
C ALA A 54 -16.46 1.69 12.10
N ALA A 55 -16.64 0.99 13.23
CA ALA A 55 -17.94 0.73 13.81
C ALA A 55 -18.65 2.01 14.28
N LEU A 56 -17.91 3.00 14.80
CA LEU A 56 -18.47 4.31 15.12
C LEU A 56 -18.98 5.03 13.86
N VAL A 57 -18.18 5.08 12.79
CA VAL A 57 -18.59 5.68 11.52
C VAL A 57 -19.86 5.00 10.99
N ALA A 58 -19.93 3.66 11.04
CA ALA A 58 -21.11 2.91 10.64
C ALA A 58 -22.36 3.28 11.46
N ARG A 59 -22.23 3.38 12.80
CA ARG A 59 -23.34 3.80 13.69
C ARG A 59 -23.77 5.25 13.46
N LEU A 60 -22.85 6.14 13.12
CA LEU A 60 -23.16 7.54 12.82
C LEU A 60 -23.92 7.68 11.49
N GLY A 61 -23.75 6.74 10.55
CA GLY A 61 -24.46 6.70 9.29
C GLY A 61 -24.25 7.98 8.47
N ASN A 62 -25.35 8.61 8.02
CA ASN A 62 -25.29 9.84 7.22
C ASN A 62 -24.70 11.07 7.95
N ARG A 63 -24.50 10.98 9.28
CA ARG A 63 -23.83 12.01 10.09
C ARG A 63 -22.30 11.92 10.04
N ALA A 64 -21.76 10.88 9.41
CA ALA A 64 -20.33 10.68 9.20
C ALA A 64 -19.97 10.50 7.72
N ALA A 65 -18.69 10.73 7.41
CA ALA A 65 -18.14 10.75 6.06
C ALA A 65 -16.77 10.02 5.99
N GLY A 66 -16.72 8.83 6.59
CA GLY A 66 -15.49 8.05 6.72
C GLY A 66 -14.56 8.55 7.83
N SER A 67 -13.41 7.90 7.93
CA SER A 67 -12.38 8.22 8.90
C SER A 67 -10.99 7.95 8.31
N TYR A 68 -9.97 8.56 8.90
CA TYR A 68 -8.57 8.27 8.58
C TYR A 68 -7.71 8.36 9.84
N TYR A 69 -6.58 7.68 9.84
CA TYR A 69 -5.58 7.81 10.89
C TYR A 69 -4.65 8.99 10.59
N ASP A 70 -4.56 9.96 11.49
CA ASP A 70 -3.58 11.03 11.41
C ASP A 70 -2.31 10.59 12.14
N ALA A 71 -1.31 10.19 11.36
CA ALA A 71 -0.03 9.71 11.90
C ALA A 71 0.75 10.80 12.65
N ALA A 72 0.55 12.08 12.34
CA ALA A 72 1.21 13.17 13.05
C ALA A 72 0.51 13.49 14.38
N ALA A 73 -0.83 13.38 14.40
CA ALA A 73 -1.62 13.59 15.62
C ALA A 73 -1.82 12.32 16.46
N HIS A 74 -1.32 11.17 16.01
CA HIS A 74 -1.46 9.85 16.63
C HIS A 74 -2.90 9.50 17.02
N ARG A 75 -3.87 9.83 16.16
CA ARG A 75 -5.29 9.57 16.43
C ARG A 75 -6.10 9.45 15.15
N PHE A 76 -7.19 8.71 15.24
CA PHE A 76 -8.20 8.72 14.20
C PHE A 76 -8.90 10.08 14.12
N VAL A 77 -9.16 10.51 12.89
CA VAL A 77 -10.06 11.60 12.56
C VAL A 77 -11.31 11.00 11.95
N VAL A 78 -12.48 11.32 12.52
CA VAL A 78 -13.78 10.95 11.96
C VAL A 78 -14.38 12.18 11.32
N ASN A 79 -14.66 12.08 10.02
CA ASN A 79 -15.37 13.13 9.33
C ASN A 79 -16.84 13.09 9.71
N ILE A 80 -17.40 14.24 10.08
CA ILE A 80 -18.80 14.41 10.43
C ILE A 80 -19.46 15.45 9.53
N THR A 81 -20.71 15.23 9.17
CA THR A 81 -21.55 16.19 8.43
C THR A 81 -22.53 16.92 9.34
N ASP A 82 -22.68 16.43 10.58
CA ASP A 82 -23.54 16.96 11.62
C ASP A 82 -22.70 17.22 12.88
N SER A 83 -22.62 18.48 13.31
CA SER A 83 -21.81 18.88 14.47
C SER A 83 -22.30 18.26 15.78
N SER A 84 -23.54 17.78 15.87
CA SER A 84 -24.06 17.08 17.05
C SER A 84 -23.36 15.75 17.31
N ALA A 85 -22.70 15.16 16.30
CA ALA A 85 -21.93 13.92 16.45
C ALA A 85 -20.54 14.14 17.10
N ALA A 86 -20.10 15.39 17.26
CA ALA A 86 -18.73 15.70 17.69
C ALA A 86 -18.38 15.12 19.07
N ASP A 87 -19.30 15.17 20.04
CA ASP A 87 -19.04 14.67 21.40
C ASP A 87 -18.97 13.14 21.43
N GLN A 88 -19.79 12.47 20.61
CA GLN A 88 -19.72 11.02 20.46
C GLN A 88 -18.36 10.58 19.85
N VAL A 89 -17.84 11.34 18.89
CA VAL A 89 -16.51 11.08 18.29
C VAL A 89 -15.39 11.32 19.30
N ARG A 90 -15.44 12.43 20.05
CA ARG A 90 -14.45 12.69 21.10
C ARG A 90 -14.46 11.62 22.19
N GLY A 91 -15.65 11.14 22.55
CA GLY A 91 -15.82 10.06 23.53
C GLY A 91 -15.18 8.73 23.12
N SER A 92 -14.91 8.51 21.83
CA SER A 92 -14.17 7.32 21.36
C SER A 92 -12.66 7.53 21.25
N GLY A 93 -12.15 8.71 21.64
CA GLY A 93 -10.73 9.07 21.48
C GLY A 93 -10.36 9.60 20.09
N ALA A 94 -11.30 9.63 19.14
CA ALA A 94 -11.09 10.20 17.81
C ALA A 94 -11.33 11.71 17.78
N ALA A 95 -10.81 12.37 16.76
CA ALA A 95 -11.03 13.79 16.51
C ALA A 95 -12.16 14.00 15.48
N PRO A 96 -13.23 14.73 15.82
CA PRO A 96 -14.24 15.10 14.83
C PRO A 96 -13.69 16.16 13.87
N ARG A 97 -13.96 15.98 12.57
CA ARG A 97 -13.72 16.99 11.53
C ARG A 97 -14.99 17.23 10.74
N THR A 98 -15.51 18.45 10.75
CA THR A 98 -16.68 18.79 9.93
C THR A 98 -16.31 18.82 8.46
N VAL A 99 -17.07 18.12 7.64
CA VAL A 99 -16.89 18.05 6.19
C VAL A 99 -18.20 18.30 5.45
N ARG A 100 -18.14 18.46 4.13
CA ARG A 100 -19.28 18.88 3.32
C ARG A 100 -20.08 17.70 2.79
N TYR A 101 -19.43 16.61 2.40
CA TYR A 101 -20.09 15.46 1.78
C TYR A 101 -20.19 14.30 2.75
N SER A 102 -21.35 13.65 2.80
CA SER A 102 -21.53 12.38 3.50
C SER A 102 -20.94 11.22 2.70
N THR A 103 -20.65 10.10 3.38
CA THR A 103 -20.26 8.84 2.70
C THR A 103 -21.26 8.44 1.63
N THR A 104 -22.57 8.62 1.88
CA THR A 104 -23.64 8.32 0.93
C THR A 104 -23.54 9.16 -0.34
N GLN A 105 -23.24 10.45 -0.22
CA GLN A 105 -23.05 11.33 -1.38
C GLN A 105 -21.80 10.98 -2.19
N LEU A 106 -20.69 10.64 -1.52
CA LEU A 106 -19.46 10.23 -2.19
C LEU A 106 -19.64 8.86 -2.88
N ARG A 107 -20.33 7.90 -2.24
CA ARG A 107 -20.69 6.61 -2.86
C ARG A 107 -21.63 6.77 -4.06
N ALA A 108 -22.57 7.72 -4.02
CA ALA A 108 -23.40 8.04 -5.18
C ALA A 108 -22.57 8.57 -6.36
N ALA A 109 -21.52 9.35 -6.10
CA ALA A 109 -20.57 9.76 -7.12
C ALA A 109 -19.79 8.57 -7.70
N LEU A 110 -19.32 7.63 -6.87
CA LEU A 110 -18.73 6.37 -7.34
C LEU A 110 -19.71 5.56 -8.21
N GLY A 111 -20.98 5.49 -7.81
CA GLY A 111 -22.03 4.82 -8.59
C GLY A 111 -22.23 5.45 -9.96
N THR A 112 -22.18 6.79 -10.04
CA THR A 112 -22.26 7.52 -11.32
C THR A 112 -21.05 7.24 -12.21
N LEU A 113 -19.84 7.23 -11.65
CA LEU A 113 -18.62 6.87 -12.38
C LEU A 113 -18.70 5.42 -12.89
N THR A 114 -19.16 4.51 -12.05
CA THR A 114 -19.34 3.09 -12.40
C THR A 114 -20.36 2.92 -13.53
N GLN A 115 -21.45 3.68 -13.54
CA GLN A 115 -22.47 3.54 -14.59
C GLN A 115 -22.08 4.20 -15.91
N ARG A 116 -21.30 5.29 -15.86
CA ARG A 116 -21.15 6.20 -17.01
C ARG A 116 -19.72 6.42 -17.47
N ALA A 117 -18.72 5.95 -16.70
CA ALA A 117 -17.30 6.22 -16.93
C ALA A 117 -16.40 5.00 -16.64
N ARG A 118 -16.89 3.76 -16.75
CA ARG A 118 -16.06 2.53 -16.77
C ARG A 118 -15.22 2.48 -18.04
N ILE A 119 -14.09 3.17 -17.96
CA ILE A 119 -13.16 3.38 -19.07
C ILE A 119 -11.85 2.75 -18.66
N ALA A 120 -11.35 1.79 -19.43
CA ALA A 120 -10.02 1.20 -19.19
C ALA A 120 -8.96 2.31 -19.11
N GLY A 121 -8.12 2.25 -18.07
CA GLY A 121 -7.15 3.29 -17.73
C GLY A 121 -7.65 4.33 -16.72
N THR A 122 -8.75 4.05 -16.02
CA THR A 122 -9.26 4.88 -14.91
C THR A 122 -9.35 4.09 -13.61
N ALA A 123 -9.08 4.75 -12.50
CA ALA A 123 -9.35 4.24 -11.16
C ALA A 123 -10.04 5.32 -10.32
N TRP A 124 -10.79 4.92 -9.30
CA TRP A 124 -11.38 5.86 -8.36
C TRP A 124 -11.54 5.27 -6.96
N SER A 125 -11.36 6.12 -5.95
CA SER A 125 -11.51 5.79 -4.53
C SER A 125 -12.07 6.99 -3.77
N ILE A 126 -12.64 6.76 -2.59
CA ILE A 126 -12.99 7.85 -1.66
C ILE A 126 -11.74 8.16 -0.82
N ASP A 127 -11.33 9.42 -0.83
CA ASP A 127 -10.29 9.95 0.05
C ASP A 127 -10.97 10.72 1.21
N PRO A 128 -11.05 10.13 2.41
CA PRO A 128 -11.63 10.79 3.57
C PRO A 128 -10.77 11.97 4.06
N ARG A 129 -9.49 12.10 3.71
CA ARG A 129 -8.70 13.29 4.05
C ARG A 129 -9.15 14.49 3.23
N GLN A 130 -9.46 14.27 1.94
CA GLN A 130 -9.91 15.32 1.04
C GLN A 130 -11.42 15.59 1.09
N ASP A 131 -12.21 14.69 1.68
CA ASP A 131 -13.68 14.69 1.58
C ASP A 131 -14.15 14.62 0.11
N LYS A 132 -13.50 13.77 -0.69
CA LYS A 132 -13.72 13.69 -2.14
C LYS A 132 -13.59 12.28 -2.68
N VAL A 133 -14.14 12.08 -3.87
CA VAL A 133 -13.77 10.98 -4.76
C VAL A 133 -12.54 11.41 -5.56
N VAL A 134 -11.46 10.65 -5.48
CA VAL A 134 -10.28 10.83 -6.32
C VAL A 134 -10.46 9.95 -7.55
N VAL A 135 -10.40 10.54 -8.74
CA VAL A 135 -10.38 9.81 -10.01
C VAL A 135 -8.97 9.88 -10.59
N THR A 136 -8.25 8.76 -10.57
CA THR A 136 -6.94 8.65 -11.21
C THR A 136 -7.11 8.22 -12.65
N VAL A 137 -6.40 8.88 -13.56
CA VAL A 137 -6.50 8.62 -15.00
C VAL A 137 -5.12 8.45 -15.61
N ASP A 138 -4.92 7.34 -16.32
CA ASP A 138 -3.64 7.04 -16.94
C ASP A 138 -3.45 7.72 -18.32
N PRO A 139 -2.24 7.65 -18.91
CA PRO A 139 -1.94 8.26 -20.21
C PRO A 139 -2.69 7.66 -21.42
N THR A 140 -3.30 6.48 -21.28
CA THR A 140 -4.01 5.79 -22.39
C THR A 140 -5.42 6.34 -22.60
N VAL A 141 -5.99 7.02 -21.61
CA VAL A 141 -7.33 7.64 -21.69
C VAL A 141 -7.26 8.95 -22.49
N THR A 142 -7.45 8.83 -23.79
CA THR A 142 -7.38 9.90 -24.78
C THR A 142 -8.65 10.00 -25.64
N GLY A 143 -8.74 11.02 -26.50
CA GLY A 143 -9.83 11.18 -27.47
C GLY A 143 -11.23 11.09 -26.87
N ALA A 144 -12.12 10.30 -27.49
CA ALA A 144 -13.51 10.13 -27.05
C ALA A 144 -13.63 9.63 -25.61
N LYS A 145 -12.72 8.74 -25.16
CA LYS A 145 -12.69 8.25 -23.77
C LYS A 145 -12.46 9.41 -22.79
N ARG A 146 -11.52 10.30 -23.10
CA ARG A 146 -11.25 11.48 -22.27
C ARG A 146 -12.44 12.45 -22.26
N THR A 147 -13.10 12.66 -23.39
CA THR A 147 -14.29 13.52 -23.49
C THR A 147 -15.45 12.97 -22.66
N GLN A 148 -15.70 11.66 -22.72
CA GLN A 148 -16.71 11.00 -21.90
C GLN A 148 -16.41 11.15 -20.41
N LEU A 149 -15.17 10.85 -20.00
CA LEU A 149 -14.75 10.97 -18.60
C LEU A 149 -14.93 12.40 -18.09
N ASN A 150 -14.46 13.39 -18.86
CA ASN A 150 -14.58 14.80 -18.49
C ASN A 150 -16.05 15.18 -18.32
N THR A 151 -16.93 14.76 -19.22
CA THR A 151 -18.38 15.02 -19.10
C THR A 151 -18.95 14.47 -17.79
N VAL A 152 -18.61 13.24 -17.41
CA VAL A 152 -19.09 12.62 -16.17
C VAL A 152 -18.52 13.34 -14.94
N VAL A 153 -17.22 13.60 -14.91
CA VAL A 153 -16.56 14.34 -13.81
C VAL A 153 -17.17 15.73 -13.62
N HIS A 154 -17.41 16.48 -14.71
CA HIS A 154 -18.05 17.80 -14.62
C HIS A 154 -19.47 17.70 -14.03
N SER A 155 -20.22 16.64 -14.35
CA SER A 155 -21.56 16.44 -13.77
C SER A 155 -21.55 16.14 -12.27
N LEU A 156 -20.43 15.67 -11.72
CA LEU A 156 -20.26 15.38 -10.29
C LEU A 156 -19.77 16.60 -9.50
N GLY A 157 -19.28 17.62 -10.20
CA GLY A 157 -18.83 18.89 -9.65
C GLY A 157 -17.68 18.73 -8.66
N ASP A 158 -17.76 19.47 -7.57
CA ASP A 158 -16.70 19.60 -6.56
C ASP A 158 -16.47 18.35 -5.68
N LYS A 159 -17.32 17.32 -5.80
CA LYS A 159 -17.16 16.01 -5.13
C LYS A 159 -16.00 15.20 -5.67
N VAL A 160 -15.57 15.49 -6.90
CA VAL A 160 -14.52 14.73 -7.58
C VAL A 160 -13.29 15.61 -7.75
N VAL A 161 -12.11 15.02 -7.57
CA VAL A 161 -10.84 15.56 -8.04
C VAL A 161 -10.20 14.56 -8.99
N VAL A 162 -9.55 15.07 -10.05
CA VAL A 162 -8.88 14.22 -11.04
C VAL A 162 -7.37 14.27 -10.82
N ARG A 163 -6.75 13.10 -10.71
CA ARG A 163 -5.29 12.89 -10.69
C ARG A 163 -4.85 12.18 -11.98
N ARG A 164 -3.57 12.35 -12.35
CA ARG A 164 -2.95 11.59 -13.43
C ARG A 164 -2.07 10.48 -12.85
N ALA A 165 -2.23 9.26 -13.36
CA ALA A 165 -1.27 8.19 -13.13
C ALA A 165 -0.01 8.41 -13.98
N ALA A 166 1.12 7.93 -13.48
CA ALA A 166 2.42 8.06 -14.17
C ALA A 166 2.50 7.17 -15.41
N THR A 167 2.03 5.93 -15.30
CA THR A 167 2.02 4.93 -16.37
C THR A 167 0.63 4.33 -16.53
N ALA A 168 0.44 3.50 -17.58
CA ALA A 168 -0.82 2.80 -17.81
C ALA A 168 -1.12 1.82 -16.66
N PHE A 169 -2.39 1.74 -16.23
CA PHE A 169 -2.79 0.73 -15.25
C PHE A 169 -2.67 -0.66 -15.84
N LYS A 170 -2.01 -1.56 -15.11
CA LYS A 170 -1.85 -2.97 -15.49
C LYS A 170 -1.97 -3.87 -14.27
N PRO A 171 -2.54 -5.08 -14.41
CA PRO A 171 -2.25 -6.15 -13.47
C PRO A 171 -0.74 -6.35 -13.41
N TYR A 172 -0.18 -6.48 -12.21
CA TYR A 172 1.25 -6.78 -12.10
C TYR A 172 1.43 -8.28 -12.42
N ILE A 173 2.30 -8.66 -13.35
CA ILE A 173 2.57 -10.09 -13.62
C ILE A 173 4.09 -10.26 -13.67
N ALA A 174 4.63 -11.31 -13.03
CA ALA A 174 6.01 -11.59 -12.50
C ALA A 174 6.42 -11.33 -10.99
N GLY A 175 6.27 -12.24 -10.01
CA GLY A 175 7.10 -12.31 -8.75
C GLY A 175 6.67 -11.86 -7.31
N GLY A 176 6.50 -12.83 -6.37
CA GLY A 176 6.55 -12.84 -4.87
C GLY A 176 7.38 -13.98 -4.34
N ASP A 177 7.21 -14.51 -3.11
CA ASP A 177 7.60 -15.92 -2.91
C ASP A 177 7.07 -16.71 -4.11
N ALA A 178 8.03 -17.16 -4.92
CA ALA A 178 7.77 -17.13 -6.34
C ALA A 178 6.97 -18.37 -6.64
N ILE A 179 5.79 -18.16 -7.23
CA ILE A 179 5.01 -19.23 -7.79
C ILE A 179 5.15 -19.13 -9.30
N TRP A 180 5.57 -20.23 -9.90
CA TRP A 180 5.83 -20.33 -11.34
C TRP A 180 4.77 -21.19 -11.99
N GLY A 181 3.96 -20.56 -12.83
CA GLY A 181 3.13 -21.23 -13.82
C GLY A 181 3.91 -21.44 -15.11
N SER A 182 3.29 -22.12 -16.08
CA SER A 182 3.93 -22.49 -17.35
C SER A 182 4.45 -21.29 -18.17
N SER A 183 3.82 -20.12 -18.05
CA SER A 183 4.19 -18.89 -18.78
C SER A 183 4.13 -17.64 -17.91
N VAL A 184 3.92 -17.80 -16.60
CA VAL A 184 3.67 -16.71 -15.66
C VAL A 184 4.46 -16.93 -14.37
N ARG A 185 4.96 -15.84 -13.78
CA ARG A 185 5.44 -15.84 -12.40
C ARG A 185 4.54 -14.91 -11.59
N CYS A 186 4.15 -15.31 -10.40
CA CYS A 186 3.41 -14.45 -9.48
C CYS A 186 4.00 -14.56 -8.08
N SER A 187 3.30 -13.99 -7.12
CA SER A 187 3.58 -14.05 -5.70
C SER A 187 2.61 -14.97 -4.99
N LEU A 188 3.13 -15.76 -4.05
CA LEU A 188 2.32 -16.23 -2.94
C LEU A 188 2.00 -15.05 -2.00
N GLY A 189 0.73 -14.93 -1.59
CA GLY A 189 0.29 -13.92 -0.65
C GLY A 189 0.32 -14.41 0.78
N PHE A 190 -0.60 -15.31 1.12
CA PHE A 190 -0.72 -15.85 2.47
C PHE A 190 -1.06 -17.34 2.42
N ASN A 191 -0.38 -18.14 3.24
CA ASN A 191 -0.78 -19.51 3.50
C ASN A 191 -2.10 -19.53 4.29
N VAL A 192 -3.00 -20.41 3.88
CA VAL A 192 -4.34 -20.56 4.45
C VAL A 192 -4.73 -22.03 4.56
N SER A 193 -5.68 -22.31 5.43
CA SER A 193 -6.42 -23.57 5.46
C SER A 193 -7.81 -23.35 4.88
N ALA A 194 -8.13 -24.08 3.82
CA ALA A 194 -9.47 -24.08 3.22
C ALA A 194 -10.06 -25.48 3.38
N ASN A 195 -11.17 -25.58 4.11
CA ASN A 195 -11.82 -26.86 4.42
C ASN A 195 -10.85 -27.92 5.02
N GLY A 196 -9.92 -27.49 5.86
CA GLY A 196 -8.92 -28.37 6.49
C GLY A 196 -7.79 -28.82 5.56
N THR A 197 -7.70 -28.26 4.34
CA THR A 197 -6.62 -28.55 3.40
C THR A 197 -5.70 -27.33 3.27
N PRO A 198 -4.37 -27.53 3.35
CA PRO A 198 -3.40 -26.47 3.11
C PRO A 198 -3.52 -25.88 1.71
N ALA A 199 -3.52 -24.56 1.65
CA ALA A 199 -3.61 -23.78 0.44
C ALA A 199 -2.89 -22.45 0.65
N PHE A 200 -2.87 -21.62 -0.39
CA PHE A 200 -2.46 -20.23 -0.29
C PHE A 200 -3.34 -19.33 -1.16
N LEU A 201 -3.39 -18.06 -0.78
CA LEU A 201 -4.01 -17.01 -1.56
C LEU A 201 -2.97 -16.34 -2.48
N THR A 202 -3.38 -16.05 -3.71
CA THR A 202 -2.66 -15.20 -4.66
C THR A 202 -3.67 -14.34 -5.42
N ALA A 203 -3.23 -13.58 -6.44
CA ALA A 203 -4.12 -12.79 -7.27
C ALA A 203 -4.95 -13.67 -8.23
N GLY A 204 -6.17 -13.25 -8.52
CA GLY A 204 -7.09 -13.96 -9.43
C GLY A 204 -6.62 -13.94 -10.88
N HIS A 205 -6.04 -12.82 -11.35
CA HIS A 205 -5.45 -12.80 -12.69
C HIS A 205 -4.26 -13.78 -12.81
N CYS A 206 -3.55 -14.08 -11.72
CA CYS A 206 -2.53 -15.13 -11.67
C CYS A 206 -3.16 -16.52 -11.75
N GLY A 207 -4.19 -16.79 -10.94
CA GLY A 207 -4.94 -18.06 -10.97
C GLY A 207 -5.61 -18.34 -12.32
N ASN A 208 -6.04 -17.31 -13.05
CA ASN A 208 -6.55 -17.44 -14.42
C ASN A 208 -5.44 -17.75 -15.44
N ALA A 209 -4.22 -17.29 -15.18
CA ALA A 209 -3.07 -17.48 -16.07
C ALA A 209 -2.39 -18.86 -15.88
N SER A 210 -2.58 -19.51 -14.73
CA SER A 210 -2.05 -20.86 -14.49
C SER A 210 -2.96 -21.72 -13.61
N SER A 211 -3.19 -22.95 -14.06
CA SER A 211 -3.89 -23.99 -13.29
C SER A 211 -2.97 -24.74 -12.33
N THR A 212 -1.66 -24.73 -12.59
CA THR A 212 -0.65 -25.47 -11.82
C THR A 212 0.53 -24.55 -11.50
N TRP A 213 1.18 -24.80 -10.37
CA TRP A 213 2.23 -23.95 -9.83
C TRP A 213 3.41 -24.78 -9.35
N SER A 214 4.60 -24.23 -9.55
CA SER A 214 5.87 -24.69 -8.99
C SER A 214 6.39 -23.65 -7.98
N ASP A 215 7.16 -24.10 -6.99
CA ASP A 215 7.92 -23.31 -6.03
C ASP A 215 9.35 -22.99 -6.49
N SER A 216 9.69 -23.35 -7.74
CA SER A 216 10.96 -23.06 -8.38
C SER A 216 10.82 -22.89 -9.90
N GLN A 217 11.68 -22.06 -10.51
CA GLN A 217 11.63 -21.84 -11.96
C GLN A 217 11.99 -23.14 -12.72
N GLY A 218 11.04 -23.65 -13.52
CA GLY A 218 11.21 -24.92 -14.22
C GLY A 218 11.17 -26.15 -13.31
N GLY A 219 10.73 -25.98 -12.06
CA GLY A 219 10.49 -27.05 -11.11
C GLY A 219 9.24 -27.88 -11.41
N GLY A 220 9.02 -28.88 -10.58
CA GLY A 220 7.82 -29.72 -10.63
C GLY A 220 6.59 -28.99 -10.07
N GLU A 221 5.41 -29.51 -10.41
CA GLU A 221 4.16 -29.05 -9.81
C GLU A 221 4.13 -29.34 -8.31
N VAL A 222 3.70 -28.36 -7.52
CA VAL A 222 3.54 -28.44 -6.07
C VAL A 222 2.15 -28.01 -5.60
N ALA A 223 1.39 -27.32 -6.46
CA ALA A 223 0.08 -26.79 -6.11
C ALA A 223 -0.79 -26.51 -7.35
N GLN A 224 -2.11 -26.50 -7.14
CA GLN A 224 -3.12 -26.32 -8.18
C GLN A 224 -4.09 -25.20 -7.84
N THR A 225 -4.42 -24.36 -8.83
CA THR A 225 -5.48 -23.36 -8.68
C THR A 225 -6.83 -24.07 -8.57
N VAL A 226 -7.54 -23.88 -7.47
CA VAL A 226 -8.84 -24.53 -7.21
C VAL A 226 -10.00 -23.57 -7.32
N ASP A 227 -9.76 -22.29 -7.06
CA ASP A 227 -10.69 -21.22 -7.40
C ASP A 227 -9.94 -19.96 -7.83
N SER A 228 -10.56 -19.19 -8.71
CA SER A 228 -9.99 -17.93 -9.21
C SER A 228 -11.10 -16.95 -9.59
N ARG A 229 -10.93 -15.69 -9.18
CA ARG A 229 -11.87 -14.60 -9.46
C ARG A 229 -11.11 -13.40 -9.99
N PHE A 230 -11.26 -13.17 -11.29
CA PHE A 230 -10.84 -11.95 -11.99
C PHE A 230 -11.49 -11.89 -13.38
N PRO A 231 -12.00 -10.73 -13.84
CA PRO A 231 -12.13 -9.46 -13.12
C PRO A 231 -13.32 -9.46 -12.13
N GLY A 232 -13.65 -8.30 -11.56
CA GLY A 232 -14.66 -8.11 -10.52
C GLY A 232 -14.03 -7.98 -9.13
N THR A 233 -13.38 -9.05 -8.69
CA THR A 233 -12.41 -9.11 -7.59
C THR A 233 -11.07 -9.61 -8.14
N ASP A 234 -10.04 -9.73 -7.30
CA ASP A 234 -8.73 -10.23 -7.77
C ASP A 234 -8.04 -11.11 -6.71
N TYR A 235 -8.56 -12.33 -6.53
CA TYR A 235 -7.92 -13.36 -5.72
C TYR A 235 -8.07 -14.75 -6.38
N ALA A 236 -7.17 -15.66 -6.00
CA ALA A 236 -7.27 -17.08 -6.28
C ALA A 236 -6.90 -17.89 -5.04
N LEU A 237 -7.54 -19.04 -4.89
CA LEU A 237 -7.19 -20.07 -3.93
C LEU A 237 -6.39 -21.15 -4.66
N VAL A 238 -5.19 -21.45 -4.17
CA VAL A 238 -4.30 -22.44 -4.74
C VAL A 238 -3.99 -23.49 -3.68
N ARG A 239 -4.36 -24.74 -3.95
CA ARG A 239 -4.23 -25.86 -3.01
C ARG A 239 -2.90 -26.56 -3.23
N TYR A 240 -2.17 -26.85 -2.15
CA TYR A 240 -0.96 -27.67 -2.23
C TYR A 240 -1.30 -29.13 -2.60
N ASP A 241 -0.44 -29.76 -3.38
CA ASP A 241 -0.62 -31.16 -3.78
C ASP A 241 -0.26 -32.13 -2.64
N ASP A 242 0.77 -31.79 -1.86
CA ASP A 242 1.13 -32.49 -0.63
C ASP A 242 0.65 -31.70 0.59
N ALA A 243 -0.27 -32.29 1.37
CA ALA A 243 -0.77 -31.68 2.59
C ALA A 243 0.29 -31.57 3.71
N ASN A 244 1.44 -32.23 3.57
CA ASN A 244 2.55 -32.16 4.50
C ASN A 244 3.66 -31.19 4.05
N SER A 245 3.47 -30.45 2.96
CA SER A 245 4.41 -29.40 2.54
C SER A 245 4.63 -28.40 3.66
N ASP A 246 5.78 -27.71 3.69
CA ASP A 246 5.95 -26.59 4.62
C ASP A 246 5.12 -25.39 4.11
N HIS A 247 4.21 -24.90 4.93
CA HIS A 247 3.29 -23.81 4.61
C HIS A 247 3.09 -22.90 5.83
N ALA A 248 4.20 -22.57 6.51
CA ALA A 248 4.21 -21.66 7.64
C ALA A 248 3.47 -20.34 7.32
N SER A 249 2.73 -19.83 8.31
CA SER A 249 1.99 -18.58 8.22
C SER A 249 2.92 -17.38 8.41
N VAL A 250 3.79 -17.20 7.42
CA VAL A 250 4.84 -16.18 7.43
C VAL A 250 4.94 -15.49 6.07
N VAL A 251 5.47 -14.28 6.06
CA VAL A 251 5.80 -13.51 4.86
C VAL A 251 7.32 -13.29 4.82
N ASP A 252 7.97 -13.62 3.70
CA ASP A 252 9.41 -13.34 3.52
C ASP A 252 9.68 -11.82 3.53
N LEU A 253 10.66 -11.39 4.34
CA LEU A 253 11.11 -10.00 4.41
C LEU A 253 12.30 -9.73 3.48
N HIS A 254 12.74 -10.73 2.71
CA HIS A 254 13.84 -10.66 1.73
C HIS A 254 15.17 -10.20 2.32
N ASN A 255 15.36 -10.43 3.63
CA ASN A 255 16.58 -10.14 4.37
C ASN A 255 17.10 -11.36 5.15
N GLY A 256 16.58 -12.56 4.86
CA GLY A 256 16.87 -13.80 5.57
C GLY A 256 16.02 -14.02 6.82
N SER A 257 15.00 -13.19 7.06
CA SER A 257 14.00 -13.37 8.11
C SER A 257 12.58 -13.30 7.54
N SER A 258 11.60 -13.69 8.35
CA SER A 258 10.19 -13.67 7.96
C SER A 258 9.33 -13.00 9.04
N GLN A 259 8.20 -12.44 8.61
CA GLN A 259 7.18 -11.88 9.50
C GLN A 259 6.10 -12.93 9.72
N GLN A 260 5.86 -13.31 10.97
CA GLN A 260 4.75 -14.18 11.33
C GLN A 260 3.42 -13.43 11.14
N ILE A 261 2.46 -14.10 10.51
CA ILE A 261 1.10 -13.62 10.31
C ILE A 261 0.18 -14.46 11.19
N THR A 262 -0.68 -13.80 11.97
CA THR A 262 -1.52 -14.46 12.99
C THR A 262 -3.00 -14.19 12.80
N HIS A 263 -3.35 -13.12 12.09
CA HIS A 263 -4.73 -12.72 11.86
C HIS A 263 -4.87 -11.89 10.58
N ALA A 264 -6.10 -11.76 10.08
CA ALA A 264 -6.44 -10.85 9.00
C ALA A 264 -7.15 -9.62 9.57
N ALA A 265 -6.93 -8.46 8.97
CA ALA A 265 -7.55 -7.21 9.41
C ALA A 265 -7.99 -6.35 8.22
N ASP A 266 -9.04 -5.55 8.44
CA ASP A 266 -9.46 -4.55 7.47
C ASP A 266 -8.49 -3.37 7.45
N ALA A 267 -8.17 -2.89 6.25
CA ALA A 267 -7.33 -1.71 6.07
C ALA A 267 -8.03 -0.42 6.50
N TYR A 268 -7.26 0.60 6.90
CA TYR A 268 -7.77 1.95 7.15
C TYR A 268 -6.94 3.04 6.47
N VAL A 269 -7.57 4.13 6.03
CA VAL A 269 -6.84 5.24 5.38
C VAL A 269 -5.84 5.86 6.36
N GLY A 270 -4.59 6.01 5.93
CA GLY A 270 -3.48 6.45 6.78
C GLY A 270 -2.73 5.32 7.49
N GLU A 271 -3.14 4.08 7.32
CA GLU A 271 -2.40 2.92 7.80
C GLU A 271 -1.05 2.81 7.11
N SER A 272 0.03 2.64 7.90
CA SER A 272 1.35 2.31 7.36
C SER A 272 1.43 0.82 7.08
N VAL A 273 1.76 0.42 5.86
CA VAL A 273 1.74 -0.99 5.44
C VAL A 273 3.05 -1.37 4.79
N GLN A 274 3.38 -2.66 4.82
CA GLN A 274 4.47 -3.25 4.08
C GLN A 274 3.92 -4.20 3.02
N ARG A 275 4.56 -4.25 1.85
CA ARG A 275 4.30 -5.22 0.79
C ARG A 275 5.55 -6.06 0.58
N SER A 276 5.39 -7.37 0.49
CA SER A 276 6.42 -8.30 0.02
C SER A 276 6.08 -8.83 -1.38
N GLY A 277 7.10 -8.96 -2.23
CA GLY A 277 7.03 -9.38 -3.63
C GLY A 277 8.43 -9.77 -4.13
N SER A 278 8.63 -10.70 -5.06
CA SER A 278 9.95 -11.17 -5.50
C SER A 278 10.47 -10.51 -6.74
N THR A 279 9.79 -9.50 -7.25
CA THR A 279 10.45 -8.62 -8.20
C THR A 279 11.15 -7.51 -7.46
N SER A 280 10.43 -6.79 -6.61
CA SER A 280 10.99 -5.61 -5.94
C SER A 280 11.38 -5.82 -4.49
N GLY A 281 11.02 -6.96 -3.89
CA GLY A 281 11.28 -7.23 -2.48
C GLY A 281 10.27 -6.56 -1.56
N LEU A 282 10.76 -6.22 -0.37
CA LEU A 282 9.97 -5.58 0.69
C LEU A 282 9.93 -4.06 0.51
N HIS A 283 8.73 -3.49 0.40
CA HIS A 283 8.51 -2.05 0.31
C HIS A 283 7.44 -1.56 1.29
N GLY A 284 7.62 -0.35 1.81
CA GLY A 284 6.68 0.29 2.73
C GLY A 284 5.94 1.46 2.09
N GLY A 285 4.75 1.75 2.62
CA GLY A 285 3.95 2.91 2.23
C GLY A 285 2.74 3.06 3.13
N SER A 286 1.67 3.63 2.58
CA SER A 286 0.43 3.88 3.31
C SER A 286 -0.82 3.69 2.46
N VAL A 287 -1.90 3.31 3.13
CA VAL A 287 -3.24 3.26 2.54
C VAL A 287 -3.76 4.69 2.31
N THR A 288 -4.06 5.00 1.06
CA THR A 288 -4.54 6.31 0.59
C THR A 288 -6.05 6.33 0.37
N GLY A 289 -6.66 5.18 0.08
CA GLY A 289 -8.09 5.06 -0.14
C GLY A 289 -8.59 3.63 0.06
N LEU A 290 -9.91 3.49 0.20
CA LEU A 290 -10.61 2.21 0.33
C LEU A 290 -11.78 2.18 -0.66
N ASP A 291 -12.39 1.00 -0.80
CA ASP A 291 -13.50 0.75 -1.74
C ASP A 291 -13.15 1.19 -3.18
N ALA A 292 -11.87 1.07 -3.57
CA ALA A 292 -11.40 1.53 -4.86
C ALA A 292 -11.92 0.64 -6.00
N THR A 293 -12.19 1.25 -7.15
CA THR A 293 -12.41 0.54 -8.41
C THR A 293 -11.31 0.91 -9.39
N VAL A 294 -10.71 -0.09 -10.00
CA VAL A 294 -9.73 0.07 -11.09
C VAL A 294 -10.31 -0.56 -12.35
N ASN A 295 -10.23 0.14 -13.47
CA ASN A 295 -10.66 -0.36 -14.76
C ASN A 295 -9.43 -0.74 -15.58
N TYR A 296 -9.03 -2.02 -15.49
CA TYR A 296 -8.02 -2.60 -16.36
C TYR A 296 -8.57 -2.83 -17.78
N GLN A 297 -7.72 -3.30 -18.69
CA GLN A 297 -8.18 -3.66 -20.04
C GLN A 297 -9.08 -4.90 -20.02
N GLU A 298 -8.82 -5.80 -19.08
CA GLU A 298 -9.49 -7.08 -18.86
C GLU A 298 -10.87 -6.90 -18.21
N GLY A 299 -11.08 -5.81 -17.48
CA GLY A 299 -12.33 -5.48 -16.81
C GLY A 299 -12.12 -4.62 -15.57
N SER A 300 -13.23 -4.26 -14.92
CA SER A 300 -13.15 -3.54 -13.64
C SER A 300 -12.96 -4.50 -12.47
N VAL A 301 -12.12 -4.11 -11.53
CA VAL A 301 -11.98 -4.74 -10.22
C VAL A 301 -12.37 -3.70 -9.15
N SER A 302 -13.21 -4.08 -8.20
CA SER A 302 -13.80 -3.17 -7.20
C SER A 302 -13.58 -3.67 -5.78
N GLY A 303 -13.71 -2.76 -4.81
CA GLY A 303 -13.52 -3.09 -3.39
C GLY A 303 -12.04 -3.19 -3.01
N LEU A 304 -11.16 -2.58 -3.79
CA LEU A 304 -9.71 -2.64 -3.58
C LEU A 304 -9.25 -1.62 -2.53
N ILE A 305 -8.11 -1.91 -1.92
CA ILE A 305 -7.32 -0.98 -1.11
C ILE A 305 -6.44 -0.19 -2.07
N ASP A 306 -6.45 1.14 -1.96
CA ASP A 306 -5.61 2.07 -2.73
C ASP A 306 -4.44 2.50 -1.85
N THR A 307 -3.22 2.37 -2.35
CA THR A 307 -2.00 2.72 -1.62
C THR A 307 -0.99 3.47 -2.50
N ASN A 308 -0.04 4.15 -1.85
CA ASN A 308 1.16 4.67 -2.49
C ASN A 308 2.38 3.72 -2.38
N VAL A 309 2.16 2.44 -2.05
CA VAL A 309 3.22 1.43 -2.03
C VAL A 309 3.59 1.13 -3.47
N CYS A 310 4.88 1.19 -3.81
CA CYS A 310 5.33 0.82 -5.15
C CYS A 310 5.26 -0.71 -5.35
N ALA A 311 5.09 -1.12 -6.58
CA ALA A 311 5.16 -2.51 -7.00
C ALA A 311 5.64 -2.58 -8.45
N GLU A 312 6.28 -3.68 -8.78
CA GLU A 312 6.76 -4.01 -10.12
C GLU A 312 5.90 -5.12 -10.72
N PRO A 313 5.90 -5.30 -12.06
CA PRO A 313 5.32 -6.46 -12.71
C PRO A 313 5.71 -7.74 -11.97
N GLY A 314 4.64 -8.27 -11.37
CA GLY A 314 4.25 -9.44 -10.57
C GLY A 314 4.69 -9.65 -9.15
N ASP A 315 4.98 -8.56 -8.48
CA ASP A 315 4.60 -8.47 -7.07
C ASP A 315 3.10 -8.80 -6.83
N SER A 316 2.28 -8.99 -7.88
CA SER A 316 0.91 -9.53 -7.81
C SER A 316 0.78 -10.84 -7.09
N GLY A 317 -0.29 -10.91 -6.30
CA GLY A 317 -0.55 -11.92 -5.30
C GLY A 317 0.17 -11.63 -3.99
N GLY A 318 1.18 -10.76 -3.99
CA GLY A 318 2.10 -10.58 -2.87
C GLY A 318 1.40 -9.97 -1.67
N ALA A 319 1.90 -10.34 -0.49
CA ALA A 319 1.34 -9.92 0.78
C ALA A 319 1.47 -8.42 0.98
N LEU A 320 0.35 -7.75 1.25
CA LEU A 320 0.28 -6.48 1.96
C LEU A 320 -0.06 -6.78 3.42
N PHE A 321 0.77 -6.32 4.34
CA PHE A 321 0.65 -6.64 5.76
C PHE A 321 0.99 -5.46 6.67
N ASP A 322 0.55 -5.58 7.91
CA ASP A 322 0.90 -4.70 9.02
C ASP A 322 1.29 -5.54 10.23
N GLY A 323 2.59 -5.63 10.52
CA GLY A 323 3.07 -6.52 11.57
C GLY A 323 2.56 -7.94 11.31
N ASP A 324 1.78 -8.51 12.24
CA ASP A 324 1.20 -9.84 12.13
C ASP A 324 -0.19 -9.90 11.48
N ALA A 325 -0.69 -8.77 10.95
CA ALA A 325 -1.97 -8.66 10.28
C ALA A 325 -1.83 -8.81 8.75
N ALA A 326 -2.56 -9.75 8.16
CA ALA A 326 -2.77 -9.85 6.72
C ALA A 326 -3.81 -8.82 6.24
N ILE A 327 -3.40 -7.93 5.33
CA ILE A 327 -4.22 -6.79 4.90
C ILE A 327 -4.75 -6.99 3.47
N GLY A 328 -3.87 -7.31 2.51
CA GLY A 328 -4.25 -7.36 1.09
C GLY A 328 -3.35 -8.23 0.21
N LEU A 329 -3.85 -8.56 -0.98
CA LEU A 329 -3.12 -9.25 -2.04
C LEU A 329 -2.89 -8.29 -3.19
N ALA A 330 -1.64 -8.12 -3.65
CA ALA A 330 -1.34 -7.19 -4.74
C ALA A 330 -2.10 -7.57 -6.03
N SER A 331 -2.81 -6.62 -6.63
CA SER A 331 -3.58 -6.81 -7.87
C SER A 331 -2.86 -6.18 -9.07
N GLY A 332 -2.54 -4.91 -8.97
CA GLY A 332 -2.05 -4.12 -10.09
C GLY A 332 -1.96 -2.65 -9.72
N GLY A 333 -1.54 -1.83 -10.68
CA GLY A 333 -1.24 -0.44 -10.37
C GLY A 333 -0.65 0.35 -11.52
N SER A 334 -0.07 1.49 -11.18
CA SER A 334 0.68 2.36 -12.08
C SER A 334 1.94 2.89 -11.39
N GLY A 335 2.91 3.35 -12.18
CA GLY A 335 4.24 3.68 -11.69
C GLY A 335 5.11 2.45 -11.44
N ASP A 336 6.19 2.64 -10.67
CA ASP A 336 7.22 1.64 -10.38
C ASP A 336 7.95 1.98 -9.06
N CYS A 337 8.89 1.14 -8.63
CA CYS A 337 9.66 1.35 -7.40
C CYS A 337 10.83 2.34 -7.54
N THR A 338 11.08 2.87 -8.75
CA THR A 338 12.12 3.89 -8.98
C THR A 338 11.57 5.31 -8.91
N SER A 339 10.36 5.53 -9.43
CA SER A 339 9.70 6.82 -9.57
C SER A 339 8.50 6.99 -8.65
N GLY A 340 8.14 5.93 -7.90
CA GLY A 340 6.94 5.85 -7.08
C GLY A 340 5.78 5.22 -7.84
N GLY A 341 4.85 4.63 -7.08
CA GLY A 341 3.73 3.90 -7.65
C GLY A 341 2.43 4.05 -6.86
N GLU A 342 1.35 3.74 -7.53
CA GLU A 342 0.01 3.56 -6.97
C GLU A 342 -0.37 2.11 -7.20
N THR A 343 -0.46 1.33 -6.12
CA THR A 343 -0.76 -0.10 -6.16
C THR A 343 -2.06 -0.38 -5.43
N PHE A 344 -2.88 -1.21 -6.06
CA PHE A 344 -4.16 -1.66 -5.53
C PHE A 344 -4.09 -3.09 -5.04
N PHE A 345 -4.79 -3.37 -3.94
CA PHE A 345 -4.77 -4.67 -3.28
C PHE A 345 -6.17 -5.19 -3.03
N GLN A 346 -6.38 -6.48 -3.28
CA GLN A 346 -7.59 -7.20 -2.89
C GLN A 346 -7.57 -7.43 -1.37
N PRO A 347 -8.58 -6.99 -0.59
CA PRO A 347 -8.63 -7.23 0.84
C PRO A 347 -8.60 -8.74 1.17
N VAL A 348 -7.71 -9.14 2.08
CA VAL A 348 -7.57 -10.52 2.54
C VAL A 348 -8.82 -11.00 3.31
N PRO A 349 -9.43 -10.23 4.24
CA PRO A 349 -10.67 -10.66 4.90
C PRO A 349 -11.79 -11.03 3.93
N ALA A 350 -11.91 -10.29 2.81
CA ALA A 350 -12.90 -10.58 1.78
C ALA A 350 -12.60 -11.88 1.01
N ALA A 351 -11.34 -12.13 0.68
CA ALA A 351 -10.91 -13.38 0.02
C ALA A 351 -11.10 -14.60 0.94
N LEU A 352 -10.66 -14.50 2.20
CA LEU A 352 -10.86 -15.56 3.20
C LEU A 352 -12.34 -15.91 3.39
N ASN A 353 -13.20 -14.90 3.53
CA ASN A 353 -14.64 -15.12 3.69
C ASN A 353 -15.27 -15.76 2.44
N ALA A 354 -14.85 -15.38 1.24
CA ALA A 354 -15.37 -15.96 0.01
C ALA A 354 -14.99 -17.43 -0.16
N GLU A 355 -13.76 -17.79 0.26
CA GLU A 355 -13.23 -19.16 0.15
C GLU A 355 -13.58 -20.06 1.34
N GLY A 356 -14.15 -19.51 2.41
CA GLY A 356 -14.30 -20.23 3.68
C GLY A 356 -12.94 -20.66 4.25
N ALA A 357 -11.92 -19.84 4.04
CA ALA A 357 -10.54 -20.11 4.45
C ALA A 357 -10.16 -19.33 5.71
N THR A 358 -9.17 -19.83 6.43
CA THR A 358 -8.53 -19.14 7.57
C THR A 358 -7.03 -19.10 7.34
N LEU A 359 -6.33 -18.11 7.90
CA LEU A 359 -4.87 -18.15 7.93
C LEU A 359 -4.40 -19.42 8.64
N SER A 360 -3.33 -20.02 8.10
CA SER A 360 -2.69 -21.21 8.70
C SER A 360 -1.97 -20.88 10.00
#